data_AF-A0A6M5Z416-F1
#
_entry.id   AF-A0A6M5Z416-F1
#
_cell.length_a   1.000
_cell.length_b   1.000
_cell.length_c   1.000
_cell.angle_alpha   90.00
_cell.angle_beta   90.00
_cell.angle_gamma   90.00
#
_symmetry.space_group_name_H-M   'P 1'
#
loop_
_entity.id
_entity.type
_entity.pdbx_description
1 polymer ?
#
loop_
_entity_poly.entity_id
_entity_poly.type
_entity_poly.pdbx_seq_one_letter_code
_entity_poly.pdbx_strand_id
1 'polypeptide(L)'
;MPARAGACRAAASPKREPIWTRRWHAGRRRFRFLRPAWRWRRVCSIWASSRALALFQAVRAEEPTNLLALFGVGRAASYLGRWDEAERAFRAVLELRPGHVETLLALAQVVEQRGDLPRALGYLEEAERGDPKRLETLSRLVKLLSALGQSERAGQYEQRYRELDPTGKVTGREPQPSGTP
;
A
#
# COMPACT_ATOMS: atom_id res chain seq x y z
N MET A 1 -6.95 17.84 44.42
CA MET A 1 -5.74 18.27 43.66
C MET A 1 -4.60 17.32 44.04
N PRO A 2 -3.86 16.75 43.05
CA PRO A 2 -3.15 15.46 43.10
C PRO A 2 -1.66 15.64 43.52
N ALA A 3 -0.70 14.69 43.58
CA ALA A 3 -0.43 13.45 42.86
C ALA A 3 0.82 12.71 43.43
N ARG A 4 1.10 11.51 42.87
CA ARG A 4 2.34 10.69 42.84
C ARG A 4 2.47 9.66 43.98
N ALA A 5 2.91 8.42 43.76
CA ALA A 5 3.38 7.66 42.59
C ALA A 5 3.30 6.17 42.96
N GLY A 6 3.39 5.25 41.99
CA GLY A 6 3.60 3.84 42.32
C GLY A 6 3.33 2.90 41.16
N ALA A 7 4.39 2.65 40.38
CA ALA A 7 4.44 1.56 39.43
C ALA A 7 4.19 0.20 40.10
N CYS A 8 3.68 -0.77 39.35
CA CYS A 8 3.90 -2.18 39.67
C CYS A 8 4.01 -3.01 38.39
N ARG A 9 5.21 -3.53 38.13
CA ARG A 9 5.44 -4.68 37.25
C ARG A 9 5.27 -5.97 38.06
N ALA A 10 4.55 -6.90 37.43
CA ALA A 10 4.79 -8.34 37.33
C ALA A 10 5.00 -9.20 38.60
N ALA A 11 4.10 -10.16 38.78
CA ALA A 11 4.45 -11.53 39.17
C ALA A 11 3.45 -12.53 38.56
N ALA A 12 3.97 -13.54 37.86
CA ALA A 12 3.32 -14.80 37.48
C ALA A 12 3.22 -15.70 38.74
N SER A 13 2.34 -16.69 38.96
CA SER A 13 1.62 -17.75 38.19
C SER A 13 0.61 -18.41 39.19
N PRO A 14 0.06 -19.63 38.98
CA PRO A 14 -0.87 -20.13 37.98
C PRO A 14 -2.15 -20.78 38.61
N LYS A 15 -3.02 -21.36 37.77
CA LYS A 15 -4.17 -22.26 38.07
C LYS A 15 -5.55 -21.58 38.30
N ARG A 16 -6.27 -21.43 37.20
CA ARG A 16 -7.65 -21.93 36.98
C ARG A 16 -8.05 -21.57 35.54
N GLU A 17 -8.06 -22.56 34.66
CA GLU A 17 -8.56 -22.37 33.29
C GLU A 17 -10.06 -22.07 33.31
N PRO A 18 -10.54 -21.03 32.59
CA PRO A 18 -11.96 -20.80 32.45
C PRO A 18 -12.56 -21.68 31.35
N ILE A 19 -13.38 -22.63 31.80
CA ILE A 19 -14.51 -23.44 31.25
C ILE A 19 -15.05 -23.26 29.79
N TRP A 20 -14.53 -22.37 28.95
CA TRP A 20 -15.03 -22.11 27.59
C TRP A 20 -14.46 -23.03 26.50
N THR A 21 -13.47 -23.89 26.82
CA THR A 21 -12.83 -24.78 25.83
C THR A 21 -13.61 -26.08 25.57
N ARG A 22 -14.64 -26.42 26.36
CA ARG A 22 -15.42 -27.66 26.18
C ARG A 22 -16.86 -27.42 25.71
N ARG A 23 -17.07 -26.69 24.60
CA ARG A 23 -18.37 -26.71 23.91
C ARG A 23 -18.30 -26.30 22.45
N TRP A 24 -17.34 -26.84 21.70
CA TRP A 24 -17.22 -26.65 20.25
C TRP A 24 -18.24 -27.46 19.42
N HIS A 25 -19.07 -28.30 20.03
CA HIS A 25 -20.12 -29.03 19.32
C HIS A 25 -21.43 -29.03 20.12
N ALA A 26 -22.25 -28.00 19.96
CA ALA A 26 -23.71 -28.12 20.02
C ALA A 26 -24.38 -26.75 19.87
N GLY A 27 -25.25 -26.63 18.87
CA GLY A 27 -26.41 -25.75 18.97
C GLY A 27 -26.27 -24.39 18.31
N ARG A 28 -26.80 -24.30 17.08
CA ARG A 28 -27.18 -23.07 16.40
C ARG A 28 -28.03 -22.19 17.35
N ARG A 29 -27.52 -21.02 17.73
CA ARG A 29 -28.36 -19.87 18.12
C ARG A 29 -27.81 -18.63 17.45
N ARG A 30 -28.64 -18.02 16.61
CA ARG A 30 -28.38 -16.83 15.80
C ARG A 30 -27.92 -15.68 16.70
N PHE A 31 -26.63 -15.34 16.65
CA PHE A 31 -26.17 -14.00 16.98
C PHE A 31 -25.61 -13.37 15.71
N ARG A 32 -26.43 -12.52 15.10
CA ARG A 32 -26.07 -11.74 13.91
C ARG A 32 -25.26 -10.51 14.35
N PHE A 33 -23.98 -10.73 14.65
CA PHE A 33 -22.97 -9.69 14.48
C PHE A 33 -22.04 -10.12 13.36
N LEU A 34 -22.52 -9.92 12.13
CA LEU A 34 -21.64 -9.84 10.96
C LEU A 34 -20.83 -8.55 11.09
N ARG A 35 -19.79 -8.55 11.93
CA ARG A 35 -18.69 -7.58 11.82
C ARG A 35 -17.71 -8.16 10.81
N PRO A 36 -17.71 -7.68 9.56
CA PRO A 36 -16.96 -8.35 8.52
C PRO A 36 -15.45 -8.30 8.77
N ALA A 37 -14.77 -9.41 8.53
CA ALA A 37 -13.34 -9.63 8.76
C ALA A 37 -12.44 -8.56 8.12
N TRP A 38 -12.90 -7.88 7.07
CA TRP A 38 -12.20 -6.77 6.43
C TRP A 38 -12.00 -5.54 7.32
N ARG A 39 -12.85 -5.32 8.34
CA ARG A 39 -12.72 -4.19 9.27
C ARG A 39 -11.54 -4.42 10.23
N TRP A 40 -11.36 -5.66 10.70
CA TRP A 40 -10.20 -6.05 11.48
C TRP A 40 -8.94 -6.16 10.64
N ARG A 41 -9.04 -6.59 9.37
CA ARG A 41 -7.91 -6.57 8.43
C ARG A 41 -7.38 -5.15 8.21
N ARG A 42 -8.27 -4.16 8.02
CA ARG A 42 -7.88 -2.74 7.93
C ARG A 42 -7.24 -2.23 9.23
N VAL A 43 -7.81 -2.54 10.40
CA VAL A 43 -7.24 -2.12 11.69
C VAL A 43 -5.88 -2.79 11.96
N CYS A 44 -5.74 -4.09 11.66
CA CYS A 44 -4.47 -4.81 11.75
C CYS A 44 -3.43 -4.29 10.75
N SER A 45 -3.84 -3.91 9.53
CA SER A 45 -2.94 -3.26 8.56
C SER A 45 -2.47 -1.90 9.07
N ILE A 46 -3.36 -1.07 9.64
CA ILE A 46 -2.98 0.21 10.25
C ILE A 46 -2.02 -0.01 11.43
N TRP A 47 -2.28 -1.01 12.27
CA TRP A 47 -1.44 -1.34 13.43
C TRP A 47 -0.08 -1.93 13.03
N ALA A 48 -0.03 -2.71 11.95
CA ALA A 48 1.20 -3.22 11.37
C ALA A 48 2.00 -2.10 10.69
N SER A 49 1.33 -1.17 9.99
CA SER A 49 1.97 -0.02 9.33
C SER A 49 2.54 0.98 10.33
N SER A 50 1.89 1.22 11.47
CA SER A 50 2.43 2.09 12.51
C SER A 50 3.66 1.50 13.20
N ARG A 51 3.66 0.19 13.48
CA ARG A 51 4.84 -0.50 14.00
C ARG A 51 5.97 -0.57 12.97
N ALA A 52 5.66 -0.81 11.70
CA ALA A 52 6.64 -0.79 10.62
C ALA A 52 7.27 0.60 10.45
N LEU A 53 6.48 1.67 10.53
CA LEU A 53 6.97 3.05 10.48
C LEU A 53 8.00 3.30 11.58
N ALA A 54 7.71 2.90 12.83
CA ALA A 54 8.63 3.08 13.94
C ALA A 54 9.97 2.33 13.74
N LEU A 55 9.92 1.10 13.20
CA LEU A 55 11.12 0.33 12.89
C LEU A 55 11.96 1.00 11.80
N PHE A 56 11.34 1.42 10.70
CA PHE A 56 12.08 2.10 9.62
C PHE A 56 12.64 3.46 10.06
N GLN A 57 11.94 4.18 10.93
CA GLN A 57 12.47 5.43 11.50
C GLN A 57 13.66 5.19 12.43
N ALA A 58 13.67 4.11 13.20
CA ALA A 58 14.83 3.73 14.01
C ALA A 58 16.04 3.39 13.13
N VAL A 59 15.85 2.58 12.09
CA VAL A 59 16.92 2.26 11.12
C VAL A 59 17.43 3.54 10.44
N ARG A 60 16.53 4.46 10.07
CA ARG A 60 16.93 5.76 9.49
C ARG A 60 17.74 6.62 10.46
N ALA A 61 17.52 6.50 11.77
CA ALA A 61 18.28 7.26 12.77
C ALA A 61 19.73 6.76 12.87
N GLU A 62 19.95 5.46 12.65
CA GLU A 62 21.28 4.84 12.59
C GLU A 62 21.94 5.04 11.22
N GLU A 63 21.16 4.89 10.14
CA GLU A 63 21.61 5.01 8.75
C GLU A 63 20.70 5.96 7.95
N PRO A 64 20.98 7.27 7.94
CA PRO A 64 20.14 8.27 7.28
C PRO A 64 20.00 8.10 5.77
N THR A 65 20.99 7.46 5.13
CA THR A 65 21.07 7.25 3.68
C THR A 65 20.57 5.88 3.24
N ASN A 66 20.07 5.05 4.16
CA ASN A 66 19.56 3.74 3.82
C ASN A 66 18.28 3.86 2.97
N LEU A 67 18.40 3.60 1.67
CA LEU A 67 17.33 3.70 0.67
C LEU A 67 16.11 2.83 1.03
N LEU A 68 16.34 1.62 1.55
CA LEU A 68 15.25 0.70 1.92
C LEU A 68 14.49 1.23 3.14
N ALA A 69 15.20 1.79 4.13
CA ALA A 69 14.56 2.41 5.29
C ALA A 69 13.74 3.64 4.88
N LEU A 70 14.29 4.53 4.04
CA LEU A 70 13.59 5.70 3.53
C LEU A 70 12.35 5.32 2.72
N PHE A 71 12.47 4.35 1.81
CA PHE A 71 11.34 3.84 1.04
C PHE A 71 10.29 3.17 1.94
N GLY A 72 10.74 2.42 2.96
CA GLY A 72 9.90 1.79 3.97
C GLY A 72 9.10 2.80 4.80
N VAL A 73 9.73 3.90 5.24
CA VAL A 73 9.06 5.03 5.88
C VAL A 73 7.98 5.60 4.96
N GLY A 74 8.32 5.87 3.69
CA GLY A 74 7.36 6.42 2.72
C GLY A 74 6.15 5.51 2.51
N ARG A 75 6.38 4.20 2.35
CA ARG A 75 5.33 3.20 2.20
C ARG A 75 4.44 3.11 3.43
N ALA A 76 5.04 3.02 4.62
CA ALA A 76 4.30 2.93 5.87
C ALA A 76 3.48 4.19 6.15
N ALA A 77 4.05 5.38 5.90
CA ALA A 77 3.36 6.66 6.02
C ALA A 77 2.18 6.77 5.03
N SER A 78 2.35 6.31 3.79
CA SER A 78 1.28 6.24 2.78
C SER A 78 0.12 5.36 3.24
N TYR A 79 0.38 4.17 3.78
CA TYR A 79 -0.68 3.31 4.33
C TYR A 79 -1.41 3.90 5.54
N LEU A 80 -0.75 4.78 6.29
CA LEU A 80 -1.34 5.50 7.43
C LEU A 80 -2.08 6.77 7.01
N GLY A 81 -2.10 7.11 5.72
CA GLY A 81 -2.70 8.35 5.21
C GLY A 81 -1.90 9.61 5.53
N ARG A 82 -0.63 9.47 5.92
CA ARG A 82 0.27 10.59 6.22
C ARG A 82 0.98 11.03 4.93
N TRP A 83 0.22 11.63 4.03
CA TRP A 83 0.67 11.92 2.66
C TRP A 83 1.91 12.82 2.60
N ASP A 84 2.00 13.87 3.43
CA ASP A 84 3.16 14.77 3.46
C ASP A 84 4.42 14.11 4.05
N GLU A 85 4.27 13.17 4.98
CA GLU A 85 5.40 12.38 5.50
C GLU A 85 5.87 11.38 4.43
N ALA A 86 4.94 10.73 3.75
CA ALA A 86 5.24 9.80 2.67
C ALA A 86 5.98 10.47 1.51
N GLU A 87 5.48 11.63 1.07
CA GLU A 87 6.07 12.39 -0.03
C GLU A 87 7.50 12.86 0.31
N ARG A 88 7.74 13.37 1.53
CA ARG A 88 9.09 13.75 1.96
C ARG A 88 10.05 12.56 1.99
N ALA A 89 9.62 11.42 2.52
CA ALA A 89 10.44 10.22 2.57
C ALA A 89 10.79 9.69 1.18
N PHE A 90 9.83 9.69 0.25
CA PHE A 90 10.08 9.27 -1.13
C PHE A 90 10.95 10.27 -1.91
N ARG A 91 10.80 11.59 -1.68
CA ARG A 91 11.70 12.58 -2.29
C ARG A 91 13.15 12.38 -1.84
N ALA A 92 13.38 12.08 -0.57
CA ALA A 92 14.73 11.73 -0.08
C ALA A 92 15.30 10.49 -0.78
N VAL A 93 14.47 9.50 -1.14
CA VAL A 93 14.92 8.36 -1.96
C VAL A 93 15.33 8.83 -3.36
N LEU A 94 14.58 9.74 -3.99
CA LEU A 94 14.91 10.27 -5.31
C LEU A 94 16.13 11.20 -5.32
N GLU A 95 16.41 11.90 -4.22
CA GLU A 95 17.65 12.67 -4.04
C GLU A 95 18.89 11.75 -4.05
N LEU A 96 18.77 10.58 -3.44
CA LEU A 96 19.84 9.57 -3.40
C LEU A 96 19.91 8.73 -4.69
N ARG A 97 18.77 8.44 -5.31
CA ARG A 97 18.66 7.71 -6.58
C ARG A 97 17.64 8.39 -7.51
N PRO A 98 18.11 9.35 -8.31
CA PRO A 98 17.29 9.95 -9.36
C PRO A 98 16.78 8.86 -10.32
N GLY A 99 15.50 8.89 -10.68
CA GLY A 99 14.91 7.92 -11.61
C GLY A 99 14.58 6.55 -11.02
N HIS A 100 14.57 6.39 -9.69
CA HIS A 100 14.13 5.14 -9.07
C HIS A 100 12.63 4.89 -9.32
N VAL A 101 12.34 4.03 -10.31
CA VAL A 101 11.00 3.77 -10.86
C VAL A 101 9.98 3.38 -9.78
N GLU A 102 10.35 2.47 -8.86
CA GLU A 102 9.48 2.06 -7.74
C GLU A 102 9.05 3.25 -6.87
N THR A 103 9.95 4.20 -6.63
CA THR A 103 9.65 5.40 -5.83
C THR A 103 8.78 6.39 -6.60
N LEU A 104 9.01 6.54 -7.89
CA LEU A 104 8.15 7.37 -8.75
C LEU A 104 6.72 6.82 -8.80
N LEU A 105 6.55 5.50 -8.91
CA LEU A 105 5.24 4.84 -8.84
C LEU A 105 4.55 5.02 -7.47
N ALA A 106 5.33 4.99 -6.39
CA ALA A 106 4.82 5.23 -5.03
C ALA A 106 4.42 6.70 -4.81
N LEU A 107 5.18 7.66 -5.34
CA LEU A 107 4.85 9.09 -5.31
C LEU A 107 3.61 9.39 -6.13
N ALA A 108 3.52 8.85 -7.35
CA ALA A 108 2.31 8.96 -8.16
C ALA A 108 1.08 8.51 -7.36
N GLN A 109 1.15 7.35 -6.71
CA GLN A 109 0.05 6.87 -5.87
C GLN A 109 -0.30 7.82 -4.72
N VAL A 110 0.70 8.33 -3.99
CA VAL A 110 0.46 9.26 -2.87
C VAL A 110 -0.26 10.51 -3.36
N VAL A 111 0.17 11.04 -4.49
CA VAL A 111 -0.35 12.29 -5.06
C VAL A 111 -1.73 12.10 -5.71
N GLU A 112 -2.00 10.92 -6.31
CA GLU A 112 -3.34 10.50 -6.71
C GLU A 112 -4.30 10.46 -5.52
N GLN A 113 -3.89 9.90 -4.38
CA GLN A 113 -4.71 9.85 -3.17
C GLN A 113 -4.99 11.25 -2.59
N ARG A 114 -4.15 12.24 -2.89
CA ARG A 114 -4.37 13.65 -2.55
C ARG A 114 -5.29 14.37 -3.55
N GLY A 115 -5.63 13.73 -4.67
CA GLY A 115 -6.47 14.30 -5.73
C GLY A 115 -5.72 15.11 -6.79
N ASP A 116 -4.38 15.17 -6.73
CA ASP A 116 -3.57 15.91 -7.70
C ASP A 116 -3.16 14.99 -8.87
N LEU A 117 -4.14 14.71 -9.72
CA LEU A 117 -3.95 13.85 -10.88
C LEU A 117 -2.87 14.38 -11.87
N PRO A 118 -2.73 15.71 -12.11
CA PRO A 118 -1.66 16.23 -12.97
C PRO A 118 -0.26 15.90 -12.47
N ARG A 119 0.02 16.08 -11.16
CA ARG A 119 1.35 15.73 -10.62
C ARG A 119 1.58 14.23 -10.62
N ALA A 120 0.54 13.43 -10.38
CA ALA A 120 0.64 11.98 -10.49
C ALA A 120 1.04 11.54 -11.91
N LEU A 121 0.45 12.17 -12.94
CA LEU A 121 0.78 11.88 -14.32
C LEU A 121 2.25 12.16 -14.62
N GLY A 122 2.78 13.30 -14.15
CA GLY A 122 4.20 13.63 -14.28
C GLY A 122 5.13 12.57 -13.68
N TYR A 123 4.84 12.09 -12.47
CA TYR A 123 5.63 11.02 -11.85
C TYR A 123 5.53 9.68 -12.60
N LEU A 124 4.37 9.35 -13.15
CA LEU A 124 4.21 8.13 -13.97
C LEU A 124 4.95 8.24 -15.30
N GLU A 125 4.98 9.40 -15.93
CA GLU A 125 5.76 9.65 -17.15
C GLU A 125 7.27 9.62 -16.87
N GLU A 126 7.72 10.10 -15.72
CA GLU A 126 9.10 9.91 -15.27
C GLU A 126 9.42 8.43 -15.03
N ALA A 127 8.50 7.69 -14.41
CA ALA A 127 8.66 6.25 -14.19
C ALA A 127 8.74 5.47 -15.51
N GLU A 128 7.95 5.88 -16.52
CA GLU A 128 7.95 5.28 -17.86
C GLU A 128 9.24 5.59 -18.62
N ARG A 129 9.81 6.79 -18.47
CA ARG A 129 11.15 7.11 -19.00
C ARG A 129 12.25 6.25 -18.37
N GLY A 130 12.13 5.93 -17.09
CA GLY A 130 13.09 5.08 -16.38
C GLY A 130 13.00 3.60 -16.77
N ASP A 131 11.78 3.07 -16.94
CA ASP A 131 11.54 1.71 -17.43
C ASP A 131 10.30 1.68 -18.36
N PRO A 132 10.52 1.81 -19.69
CA PRO A 132 9.44 1.88 -20.68
C PRO A 132 8.66 0.57 -20.87
N LYS A 133 9.18 -0.56 -20.37
CA LYS A 133 8.58 -1.89 -20.52
C LYS A 133 7.90 -2.38 -19.25
N ARG A 134 7.92 -1.59 -18.17
CA ARG A 134 7.27 -1.94 -16.91
C ARG A 134 5.75 -1.92 -17.07
N LEU A 135 5.17 -3.11 -17.12
CA LEU A 135 3.72 -3.31 -17.22
C LEU A 135 2.93 -2.57 -16.14
N GLU A 136 3.43 -2.54 -14.90
CA GLU A 136 2.77 -1.81 -13.82
C GLU A 136 2.61 -0.31 -14.14
N THR A 137 3.67 0.34 -14.61
CA THR A 137 3.68 1.76 -14.98
C THR A 137 2.68 2.04 -16.09
N LEU A 138 2.70 1.23 -17.16
CA LEU A 138 1.76 1.34 -18.28
C LEU A 138 0.31 1.18 -17.81
N SER A 139 0.03 0.20 -16.96
CA SER A 139 -1.32 -0.03 -16.43
C SER A 139 -1.84 1.14 -15.58
N ARG A 140 -0.96 1.82 -14.84
CA ARG A 140 -1.30 3.00 -14.05
C ARG A 140 -1.53 4.22 -14.93
N LEU A 141 -0.69 4.42 -15.96
CA LEU A 141 -0.87 5.48 -16.95
C LEU A 141 -2.22 5.33 -17.67
N VAL A 142 -2.58 4.14 -18.13
CA VAL A 142 -3.89 3.88 -18.78
C VAL A 142 -5.04 4.26 -17.85
N LYS A 143 -4.99 3.86 -16.57
CA LYS A 143 -6.03 4.17 -15.59
C LYS A 143 -6.14 5.67 -15.33
N LEU A 144 -5.01 6.35 -15.15
CA LEU A 144 -4.98 7.78 -14.85
C LEU A 144 -5.41 8.62 -16.06
N LEU A 145 -4.92 8.31 -17.25
CA LEU A 145 -5.28 9.00 -18.49
C LEU A 145 -6.76 8.80 -18.83
N SER A 146 -7.30 7.61 -18.62
CA SER A 146 -8.74 7.35 -18.74
C SER A 146 -9.56 8.21 -17.76
N ALA A 147 -9.10 8.34 -16.51
CA ALA A 147 -9.76 9.18 -15.50
C ALA A 147 -9.69 10.69 -15.85
N LEU A 148 -8.64 11.12 -16.56
CA LEU A 148 -8.47 12.47 -17.07
C LEU A 148 -9.20 12.73 -18.41
N GLY A 149 -9.88 11.73 -18.98
CA GLY A 149 -10.57 11.84 -20.27
C GLY A 149 -9.64 11.84 -21.50
N GLN A 150 -8.36 11.53 -21.33
CA GLN A 150 -7.36 11.46 -22.41
C GLN A 150 -7.36 10.08 -23.07
N SER A 151 -8.51 9.69 -23.61
CA SER A 151 -8.76 8.33 -24.14
C SER A 151 -7.82 7.92 -25.27
N GLU A 152 -7.39 8.87 -26.11
CA GLU A 152 -6.45 8.60 -27.20
C GLU A 152 -5.08 8.15 -26.67
N ARG A 153 -4.50 8.92 -25.73
CA ARG A 153 -3.23 8.57 -25.08
C ARG A 153 -3.36 7.28 -24.29
N ALA A 154 -4.48 7.09 -23.58
CA ALA A 154 -4.74 5.85 -22.86
C ALA A 154 -4.73 4.64 -23.81
N GLY A 155 -5.34 4.75 -24.98
CA GLY A 155 -5.34 3.68 -26.00
C GLY A 155 -3.94 3.31 -26.51
N GLN A 156 -3.05 4.30 -26.68
CA GLN A 156 -1.65 4.06 -27.08
C GLN A 156 -0.90 3.24 -26.01
N TYR A 157 -1.03 3.61 -24.74
CA TYR A 157 -0.39 2.85 -23.65
C TYR A 157 -1.00 1.47 -23.47
N GLU A 158 -2.30 1.32 -23.73
CA GLU A 158 -2.98 0.02 -23.67
C GLU A 158 -2.52 -0.91 -24.79
N GLN A 159 -2.31 -0.38 -26.01
CA GLN A 159 -1.73 -1.14 -27.10
C GLN A 159 -0.32 -1.64 -26.73
N ARG A 160 0.56 -0.74 -26.24
CA ARG A 160 1.90 -1.11 -25.76
C ARG A 160 1.86 -2.16 -24.65
N TYR A 161 0.89 -2.06 -23.73
CA TYR A 161 0.70 -3.05 -22.67
C TYR A 161 0.41 -4.44 -23.26
N ARG A 162 -0.49 -4.53 -24.25
CA ARG A 162 -0.84 -5.81 -24.91
C ARG A 162 0.32 -6.39 -25.71
N GLU A 163 1.11 -5.55 -26.37
CA GLU A 163 2.32 -5.98 -27.08
C GLU A 163 3.36 -6.60 -26.14
N LEU A 164 3.46 -6.09 -24.91
CA LEU A 164 4.41 -6.57 -23.88
C LEU A 164 3.87 -7.75 -23.06
N ASP A 165 2.55 -7.90 -22.89
CA ASP A 165 1.89 -9.08 -22.30
C ASP A 165 0.91 -9.74 -23.30
N PRO A 166 1.42 -10.38 -24.36
CA PRO A 166 0.58 -11.05 -25.36
C PRO A 166 -0.15 -12.28 -24.81
N THR A 167 0.28 -12.79 -23.65
CA THR A 167 -0.31 -13.98 -23.01
C THR A 167 -1.36 -13.65 -21.95
N GLY A 168 -1.51 -12.38 -21.57
CA GLY A 168 -2.43 -11.95 -20.52
C GLY A 168 -2.15 -12.55 -19.15
N LYS A 169 -0.96 -13.12 -18.90
CA LYS A 169 -0.68 -13.85 -17.65
C LYS A 169 -0.53 -12.91 -16.45
N VAL A 170 -0.19 -11.63 -16.67
CA VAL A 170 0.04 -10.65 -15.61
C VAL A 170 -1.28 -10.05 -15.13
N THR A 171 -2.24 -9.89 -16.03
CA THR A 171 -3.63 -9.57 -15.66
C THR A 171 -4.40 -10.86 -15.52
N GLY A 172 -4.77 -11.30 -14.33
CA GLY A 172 -5.70 -12.44 -14.15
C GLY A 172 -7.12 -12.24 -14.73
N ARG A 173 -7.29 -11.46 -15.80
CA ARG A 173 -8.44 -11.46 -16.69
C ARG A 173 -8.16 -12.52 -17.76
N GLU A 174 -8.77 -13.69 -17.59
CA GLU A 174 -8.95 -14.62 -18.70
C GLU A 174 -9.52 -13.85 -19.91
N PRO A 175 -9.05 -14.15 -21.13
CA PRO A 175 -9.67 -13.60 -22.33
C PRO A 175 -11.14 -13.98 -22.30
N GLN A 176 -12.02 -12.98 -22.19
CA GLN A 176 -13.44 -13.18 -22.46
C GLN A 176 -13.50 -13.69 -23.90
N PRO A 177 -14.01 -14.91 -24.17
CA PRO A 177 -14.17 -15.36 -25.52
C PRO A 177 -15.06 -14.33 -26.21
N SER A 178 -14.51 -13.67 -27.23
CA SER A 178 -15.26 -12.80 -28.11
C SER A 178 -16.41 -13.63 -28.68
N GLY A 179 -17.60 -13.46 -28.13
CA GLY A 179 -18.84 -13.93 -28.72
C GLY A 179 -19.02 -13.17 -30.03
N THR A 180 -18.54 -13.76 -31.12
CA THR A 180 -19.10 -13.47 -32.44
C THR A 180 -20.47 -14.15 -32.55
N PRO A 181 -21.44 -13.49 -33.19
CA PRO A 181 -22.87 -13.84 -33.13
C PRO A 181 -23.21 -15.21 -33.72
#